data_AF-A0AAY5KJJ2-F1
#
_entry.id   AF-A0AAY5KJJ2-F1
#
_cell.length_a   1.000
_cell.length_b   1.000
_cell.length_c   1.000
_cell.angle_alpha   90.00
_cell.angle_beta   90.00
_cell.angle_gamma   90.00
#
_symmetry.space_group_name_H-M   'P 1'
#
loop_
_entity.id
_entity.type
_entity.pdbx_description
1 polymer ?
#
loop_
_entity_poly.entity_id
_entity_poly.type
_entity_poly.pdbx_seq_one_letter_code
_entity_poly.pdbx_strand_id
1 'polypeptide(L)'
;MGSGQSVTRKVSFGVDDEDTVRVLRGVKLSEDVLQRMKGTSPANQNEGHKPSPPTSPTTERSSPRPSPTPPHRPQARPQPGPQASQTHTDTKEELRKRYERQQTGVQEELIKGARREREAARTEMSKALHRERLQSHQEGEKAKLLAKRLEKKEAELKALDAFFKEQLAQLEKRNLDRYDQTKKQFHDQATKSEALVTKKKDEYNPKNTIPTVKHGGGNIILWGCFSVKG
;
A
#
# COMPACT_ATOMS: atom_id res chain seq x y z
N MET A 1 5.95 -32.28 -20.01
CA MET A 1 6.28 -30.85 -20.12
C MET A 1 5.19 -30.17 -20.92
N GLY A 2 4.45 -29.23 -20.33
CA GLY A 2 3.31 -28.56 -20.98
C GLY A 2 3.46 -27.05 -20.89
N SER A 3 4.05 -26.45 -21.92
CA SER A 3 4.10 -25.02 -22.14
C SER A 3 2.82 -24.55 -22.84
N GLY A 4 2.11 -23.56 -22.28
CA GLY A 4 0.88 -23.06 -22.88
C GLY A 4 0.33 -21.77 -22.26
N GLN A 5 0.97 -20.65 -22.59
CA GLN A 5 0.41 -19.29 -22.64
C GLN A 5 -0.24 -18.73 -21.37
N SER A 6 0.59 -18.16 -20.47
CA SER A 6 0.11 -17.32 -19.38
C SER A 6 -0.21 -15.91 -19.92
N VAL A 7 -1.43 -15.72 -20.43
CA VAL A 7 -1.96 -14.38 -20.76
C VAL A 7 -2.32 -13.69 -19.46
N THR A 8 -1.65 -12.58 -19.13
CA THR A 8 -1.93 -11.76 -17.94
C THR A 8 -3.32 -11.12 -18.05
N ARG A 9 -4.33 -11.75 -17.45
CA ARG A 9 -5.69 -11.18 -17.36
C ARG A 9 -5.68 -10.08 -16.29
N LYS A 10 -6.18 -8.89 -16.63
CA LYS A 10 -6.36 -7.81 -15.65
C LYS A 10 -7.52 -8.18 -14.72
N VAL A 11 -7.26 -8.18 -13.41
CA VAL A 11 -8.23 -8.51 -12.36
C VAL A 11 -8.30 -7.34 -11.39
N SER A 12 -9.51 -7.01 -10.95
CA SER A 12 -9.74 -6.00 -9.91
C SER A 12 -9.87 -6.70 -8.55
N PHE A 13 -9.36 -6.08 -7.49
CA PHE A 13 -9.55 -6.55 -6.11
C PHE A 13 -10.69 -5.75 -5.47
N GLY A 14 -11.57 -6.45 -4.76
CA GLY A 14 -12.59 -5.84 -3.90
C GLY A 14 -12.47 -6.42 -2.49
N VAL A 15 -12.88 -5.65 -1.48
CA VAL A 15 -12.97 -6.10 -0.09
C VAL A 15 -14.44 -6.40 0.18
N ASP A 16 -14.74 -7.57 0.76
CA ASP A 16 -16.10 -7.95 1.14
C ASP A 16 -16.47 -7.46 2.56
N ASP A 17 -17.70 -7.75 2.99
CA ASP A 17 -18.24 -7.32 4.28
C ASP A 17 -17.52 -7.95 5.49
N GLU A 18 -16.65 -8.94 5.25
CA GLU A 18 -15.84 -9.64 6.26
C GLU A 18 -14.37 -9.17 6.21
N ASP A 19 -14.10 -8.00 5.61
CA ASP A 19 -12.77 -7.41 5.40
C ASP A 19 -11.80 -8.33 4.62
N THR A 20 -12.31 -9.28 3.84
CA THR A 20 -11.51 -10.25 3.10
C THR A 20 -11.32 -9.79 1.65
N VAL A 21 -10.08 -9.81 1.16
CA VAL A 21 -9.74 -9.40 -0.21
C VAL A 21 -10.14 -10.49 -1.20
N ARG A 22 -11.09 -10.18 -2.09
CA ARG A 22 -11.56 -11.08 -3.14
C ARG A 22 -11.15 -10.57 -4.53
N VAL A 23 -10.74 -11.51 -5.37
CA VAL A 23 -10.38 -11.24 -6.76
C VAL A 23 -11.66 -11.16 -7.58
N LEU A 24 -12.08 -9.95 -7.93
CA LEU A 24 -13.27 -9.69 -8.74
C LEU A 24 -12.89 -9.64 -10.21
N ARG A 25 -13.45 -10.57 -10.99
CA ARG A 25 -13.35 -10.55 -12.46
C ARG A 25 -14.37 -9.55 -13.02
N GLY A 26 -14.01 -8.27 -13.05
CA GLY A 26 -14.87 -7.20 -13.54
C GLY A 26 -14.49 -6.69 -14.93
N VAL A 27 -15.49 -6.26 -15.71
CA VAL A 27 -15.29 -5.34 -16.84
C VAL A 27 -15.15 -3.94 -16.24
N LYS A 28 -14.03 -3.26 -16.49
CA LYS A 28 -13.81 -1.90 -15.99
C LYS A 28 -14.72 -0.94 -16.76
N LEU A 29 -15.77 -0.45 -16.10
CA LEU A 29 -16.62 0.61 -16.63
C LEU A 29 -15.80 1.92 -16.70
N SER A 30 -16.00 2.71 -17.75
CA SER A 30 -15.35 4.03 -17.86
C SER A 30 -15.92 4.99 -16.82
N GLU A 31 -15.15 6.01 -16.46
CA GLU A 31 -15.56 7.05 -15.50
C GLU A 31 -16.90 7.69 -15.90
N ASP A 32 -17.10 7.91 -17.20
CA ASP A 32 -18.35 8.41 -17.79
C ASP A 32 -19.56 7.49 -17.56
N VAL A 33 -19.36 6.16 -17.56
CA VAL A 33 -20.44 5.20 -17.30
C VAL A 33 -20.75 5.17 -15.81
N LEU A 34 -19.72 5.26 -14.95
CA LEU A 34 -19.89 5.33 -13.50
C LEU A 34 -20.60 6.62 -13.07
N GLN A 35 -20.27 7.77 -13.64
CA GLN A 35 -20.94 9.04 -13.36
C GLN A 35 -22.41 9.05 -13.80
N ARG A 36 -22.74 8.42 -14.94
CA ARG A 36 -24.13 8.23 -15.38
C ARG A 36 -24.92 7.34 -14.44
N MET A 37 -24.34 6.22 -14.00
CA MET A 37 -24.99 5.29 -13.06
C MET A 37 -25.16 5.87 -11.65
N LYS A 38 -24.25 6.75 -11.23
CA LYS A 38 -24.31 7.45 -9.94
C LYS A 38 -25.35 8.60 -9.91
N GLY A 39 -26.05 8.83 -11.01
CA GLY A 39 -27.10 9.86 -11.10
C GLY A 39 -26.57 11.30 -11.13
N THR A 40 -25.27 11.49 -11.38
CA THR A 40 -24.65 12.82 -11.47
C THR A 40 -24.40 13.15 -12.94
N SER A 41 -25.36 13.82 -13.57
CA SER A 41 -25.21 14.36 -14.94
C SER A 41 -24.06 15.37 -14.99
N PRO A 42 -23.08 15.25 -15.92
CA PRO A 42 -22.23 16.37 -16.26
C PRO A 42 -23.03 17.29 -17.19
N ALA A 43 -23.47 18.42 -16.66
CA ALA A 43 -23.74 19.57 -17.50
C ALA A 43 -22.41 20.05 -18.09
N ASN A 44 -22.14 19.80 -19.37
CA ASN A 44 -21.94 20.92 -20.30
C ASN A 44 -21.91 20.52 -21.77
N GLN A 45 -22.44 21.46 -22.56
CA GLN A 45 -22.44 21.60 -24.01
C GLN A 45 -20.99 21.54 -24.56
N ASN A 46 -20.65 21.24 -25.82
CA ASN A 46 -21.25 21.70 -27.07
C ASN A 46 -20.48 21.11 -28.29
N GLU A 47 -21.15 20.85 -29.42
CA GLU A 47 -20.65 20.91 -30.83
C GLU A 47 -21.92 20.99 -31.71
N GLY A 48 -22.12 21.91 -32.67
CA GLY A 48 -21.22 22.90 -33.24
C GLY A 48 -21.93 24.09 -33.91
N HIS A 49 -21.18 25.18 -34.10
CA HIS A 49 -20.92 25.92 -35.35
C HIS A 49 -20.20 27.27 -35.04
N LYS A 50 -19.16 27.53 -35.84
CA LYS A 50 -18.08 28.56 -35.84
C LYS A 50 -18.51 29.86 -36.60
N PRO A 51 -17.71 30.96 -36.79
CA PRO A 51 -16.64 31.68 -36.04
C PRO A 51 -16.95 33.19 -35.72
N SER A 52 -16.09 33.83 -34.91
CA SER A 52 -15.97 35.28 -34.51
C SER A 52 -15.23 36.17 -35.56
N PRO A 53 -14.88 37.49 -35.37
CA PRO A 53 -15.10 38.55 -34.32
C PRO A 53 -15.36 40.00 -34.93
N PRO A 54 -15.02 41.19 -34.33
CA PRO A 54 -14.88 41.71 -32.94
C PRO A 54 -15.85 42.92 -32.64
N THR A 55 -16.09 43.44 -31.43
CA THR A 55 -15.24 44.38 -30.64
C THR A 55 -15.99 44.78 -29.34
N SER A 56 -15.26 45.09 -28.27
CA SER A 56 -15.68 45.35 -26.87
C SER A 56 -16.38 46.74 -26.63
N PRO A 57 -16.62 47.21 -25.38
CA PRO A 57 -17.90 47.12 -24.68
C PRO A 57 -18.46 48.47 -24.16
N THR A 58 -19.76 48.55 -23.85
CA THR A 58 -20.27 49.63 -22.96
C THR A 58 -21.36 49.12 -22.02
N THR A 59 -21.03 49.23 -20.73
CA THR A 59 -21.87 49.19 -19.53
C THR A 59 -23.17 49.98 -19.69
N GLU A 60 -24.31 49.45 -19.23
CA GLU A 60 -25.31 50.13 -18.39
C GLU A 60 -26.27 49.10 -17.74
N ARG A 61 -26.50 49.20 -16.42
CA ARG A 61 -27.43 48.37 -15.65
C ARG A 61 -28.45 49.28 -14.97
N SER A 62 -29.72 49.00 -15.19
CA SER A 62 -30.88 49.72 -14.65
C SER A 62 -31.48 49.05 -13.40
N SER A 63 -31.58 49.84 -12.30
CA SER A 63 -32.74 50.07 -11.38
C SER A 63 -33.45 48.90 -10.63
N PRO A 64 -34.28 49.09 -9.55
CA PRO A 64 -35.03 50.31 -9.15
C PRO A 64 -35.24 50.66 -7.63
N ARG A 65 -35.54 51.97 -7.38
CA ARG A 65 -36.53 52.69 -6.51
C ARG A 65 -37.10 52.12 -5.18
N PRO A 66 -37.55 52.98 -4.21
CA PRO A 66 -38.84 53.71 -4.31
C PRO A 66 -38.83 55.17 -3.74
N SER A 67 -39.92 55.91 -3.97
CA SER A 67 -40.21 57.27 -3.45
C SER A 67 -41.73 57.47 -3.24
N PRO A 68 -42.18 58.43 -2.40
CA PRO A 68 -43.27 59.37 -2.79
C PRO A 68 -43.08 60.83 -2.23
N THR A 69 -43.00 61.89 -3.05
CA THR A 69 -44.00 62.95 -3.45
C THR A 69 -44.14 64.21 -2.51
N PRO A 70 -44.64 65.40 -2.99
CA PRO A 70 -44.05 66.76 -2.82
C PRO A 70 -45.08 67.79 -2.24
N PRO A 71 -45.19 69.12 -2.56
CA PRO A 71 -44.29 70.17 -3.10
C PRO A 71 -44.28 71.51 -2.28
N HIS A 72 -43.54 72.52 -2.77
CA HIS A 72 -43.75 74.00 -2.71
C HIS A 72 -42.53 74.84 -2.29
N ARG A 73 -42.33 75.93 -3.04
CA ARG A 73 -41.33 77.01 -2.96
C ARG A 73 -42.05 78.28 -2.45
N PRO A 74 -41.44 79.20 -1.66
CA PRO A 74 -40.77 80.38 -2.25
C PRO A 74 -39.50 80.87 -1.53
N GLN A 75 -38.93 81.89 -2.15
CA GLN A 75 -37.59 82.46 -2.05
C GLN A 75 -37.29 83.27 -0.78
N ALA A 76 -36.00 83.66 -0.70
CA ALA A 76 -35.45 84.93 -0.21
C ALA A 76 -34.87 84.95 1.22
N ARG A 77 -33.53 85.02 1.29
CA ARG A 77 -32.82 85.70 2.38
C ARG A 77 -31.63 86.47 1.77
N PRO A 78 -31.34 87.70 2.23
CA PRO A 78 -30.52 88.65 1.48
C PRO A 78 -29.02 88.42 1.68
N GLN A 79 -28.24 88.90 0.70
CA GLN A 79 -26.81 89.14 0.85
C GLN A 79 -26.55 90.20 1.95
N PRO A 80 -25.34 90.22 2.50
CA PRO A 80 -24.37 91.23 2.06
C PRO A 80 -22.95 90.65 1.84
N GLY A 81 -22.20 91.23 0.90
CA GLY A 81 -20.73 91.13 0.85
C GLY A 81 -20.08 92.07 1.90
N PRO A 82 -18.78 92.44 1.80
CA PRO A 82 -17.74 92.05 0.82
C PRO A 82 -16.35 91.70 1.45
N GLN A 83 -15.47 91.15 0.60
CA GLN A 83 -14.00 91.31 0.51
C GLN A 83 -13.05 91.18 1.73
N ALA A 84 -11.91 90.49 1.47
CA ALA A 84 -10.53 90.70 1.94
C ALA A 84 -9.91 89.36 2.40
N SER A 85 -9.10 88.69 1.56
CA SER A 85 -7.65 88.93 1.41
C SER A 85 -6.87 88.71 2.73
N GLN A 86 -6.43 87.47 2.99
CA GLN A 86 -5.23 87.05 3.77
C GLN A 86 -5.41 85.64 4.41
N THR A 87 -5.36 84.53 3.67
CA THR A 87 -5.33 83.17 4.30
C THR A 87 -4.58 82.10 3.51
N HIS A 88 -3.72 82.43 2.54
CA HIS A 88 -3.14 81.42 1.64
C HIS A 88 -2.01 80.57 2.28
N THR A 89 -1.43 81.04 3.40
CA THR A 89 -0.41 80.33 4.19
C THR A 89 -1.04 79.44 5.27
N ASP A 90 -2.01 79.97 6.03
CA ASP A 90 -2.79 79.22 7.02
C ASP A 90 -3.51 78.01 6.38
N THR A 91 -4.08 78.21 5.20
CA THR A 91 -4.76 77.12 4.46
C THR A 91 -3.81 76.00 4.05
N LYS A 92 -2.55 76.30 3.71
CA LYS A 92 -1.55 75.30 3.30
C LYS A 92 -1.02 74.51 4.50
N GLU A 93 -0.82 75.17 5.63
CA GLU A 93 -0.35 74.55 6.87
C GLU A 93 -1.44 73.68 7.51
N GLU A 94 -2.70 74.12 7.45
CA GLU A 94 -3.85 73.37 7.92
C GLU A 94 -4.11 72.11 7.06
N LEU A 95 -3.87 72.20 5.74
CA LEU A 95 -3.91 71.05 4.84
C LEU A 95 -2.85 70.00 5.21
N ARG A 96 -1.62 70.45 5.51
CA ARG A 96 -0.54 69.57 5.99
C ARG A 96 -0.91 68.89 7.31
N LYS A 97 -1.41 69.65 8.29
CA LYS A 97 -1.87 69.10 9.58
C LYS A 97 -2.98 68.06 9.40
N ARG A 98 -3.93 68.28 8.49
CA ARG A 98 -4.98 67.28 8.18
C ARG A 98 -4.39 66.02 7.56
N TYR A 99 -3.46 66.16 6.62
CA TYR A 99 -2.78 65.03 5.99
C TYR A 99 -1.99 64.19 7.00
N GLU A 100 -1.27 64.84 7.90
CA GLU A 100 -0.49 64.19 8.95
C GLU A 100 -1.38 63.45 9.95
N ARG A 101 -2.51 64.05 10.35
CA ARG A 101 -3.55 63.38 11.15
C ARG A 101 -4.19 62.19 10.44
N GLN A 102 -4.38 62.27 9.13
CA GLN A 102 -4.88 61.14 8.35
C GLN A 102 -3.84 60.02 8.27
N GLN A 103 -2.56 60.33 8.10
CA GLN A 103 -1.50 59.31 8.12
C GLN A 103 -1.42 58.59 9.46
N THR A 104 -1.46 59.33 10.58
CA THR A 104 -1.44 58.71 11.91
C THR A 104 -2.68 57.86 12.16
N GLY A 105 -3.87 58.31 11.75
CA GLY A 105 -5.09 57.51 11.84
C GLY A 105 -5.04 56.21 11.04
N VAL A 106 -4.50 56.24 9.82
CA VAL A 106 -4.30 55.04 9.00
C VAL A 106 -3.28 54.09 9.64
N GLN A 107 -2.17 54.63 10.15
CA GLN A 107 -1.14 53.82 10.80
C GLN A 107 -1.63 53.16 12.09
N GLU A 108 -2.43 53.85 12.89
CA GLU A 108 -3.03 53.31 14.12
C GLU A 108 -4.02 52.17 13.81
N GLU A 109 -4.88 52.33 12.80
CA GLU A 109 -5.80 51.26 12.38
C GLU A 109 -5.07 50.04 11.82
N LEU A 110 -3.95 50.21 11.12
CA LEU A 110 -3.09 49.11 10.69
C LEU A 110 -2.48 48.35 11.89
N ILE A 111 -1.97 49.06 12.89
CA ILE A 111 -1.41 48.45 14.10
C ILE A 111 -2.48 47.66 14.86
N LYS A 112 -3.68 48.23 14.98
CA LYS A 112 -4.83 47.60 15.63
C LYS A 112 -5.32 46.37 14.87
N GLY A 113 -5.35 46.44 13.53
CA GLY A 113 -5.61 45.30 12.65
C GLY A 113 -4.59 44.17 12.84
N ALA A 114 -3.30 44.48 12.78
CA ALA A 114 -2.22 43.51 12.97
C ALA A 114 -2.23 42.87 14.36
N ARG A 115 -2.63 43.62 15.40
CA ARG A 115 -2.81 43.06 16.75
C ARG A 115 -3.97 42.06 16.81
N ARG A 116 -5.13 42.42 16.25
CA ARG A 116 -6.30 41.54 16.18
C ARG A 116 -6.00 40.27 15.39
N GLU A 117 -5.29 40.39 14.28
CA GLU A 117 -4.84 39.26 13.47
C GLU A 117 -3.92 38.32 14.27
N ARG A 118 -2.92 38.87 14.97
CA ARG A 118 -2.03 38.07 15.83
C ARG A 118 -2.77 37.37 16.97
N GLU A 119 -3.72 38.04 17.61
CA GLU A 119 -4.54 37.44 18.67
C GLU A 119 -5.46 36.34 18.11
N ALA A 120 -6.11 36.57 16.98
CA ALA A 120 -6.92 35.57 16.28
C ALA A 120 -6.08 34.35 15.90
N ALA A 121 -4.93 34.54 15.28
CA ALA A 121 -4.00 33.47 14.90
C ALA A 121 -3.52 32.66 16.11
N ARG A 122 -3.24 33.31 17.26
CA ARG A 122 -2.89 32.60 18.51
C ARG A 122 -4.03 31.75 19.04
N THR A 123 -5.27 32.25 19.00
CA THR A 123 -6.43 31.45 19.44
C THR A 123 -6.70 30.27 18.51
N GLU A 124 -6.53 30.46 17.20
CA GLU A 124 -6.70 29.40 16.22
C GLU A 124 -5.61 28.35 16.36
N MET A 125 -4.35 28.75 16.52
CA MET A 125 -3.23 27.85 16.80
C MET A 125 -3.47 27.03 18.08
N SER A 126 -3.93 27.66 19.16
CA SER A 126 -4.27 26.96 20.40
C SER A 126 -5.37 25.91 20.20
N LYS A 127 -6.41 26.24 19.42
CA LYS A 127 -7.48 25.29 19.05
C LYS A 127 -6.97 24.15 18.17
N ALA A 128 -6.09 24.45 17.21
CA ALA A 128 -5.48 23.45 16.34
C ALA A 128 -4.62 22.47 17.15
N LEU A 129 -3.75 22.97 18.02
CA LEU A 129 -2.92 22.15 18.91
C LEU A 129 -3.76 21.27 19.84
N HIS A 130 -4.88 21.79 20.35
CA HIS A 130 -5.78 21.00 21.18
C HIS A 130 -6.41 19.83 20.39
N ARG A 131 -6.86 20.09 19.16
CA ARG A 131 -7.41 19.05 18.27
C ARG A 131 -6.37 18.00 17.90
N GLU A 132 -5.16 18.44 17.55
CA GLU A 132 -4.04 17.56 17.22
C GLU A 132 -3.70 16.64 18.40
N ARG A 133 -3.63 17.18 19.63
CA ARG A 133 -3.36 16.37 20.82
C ARG A 133 -4.41 15.28 21.06
N LEU A 134 -5.68 15.60 20.85
CA LEU A 134 -6.76 14.61 20.97
C LEU A 134 -6.67 13.53 19.88
N GLN A 135 -6.39 13.92 18.64
CA GLN A 135 -6.20 12.99 17.53
C GLN A 135 -5.01 12.06 17.78
N SER A 136 -3.85 12.62 18.15
CA SER A 136 -2.64 11.86 18.47
C SER A 136 -2.87 10.85 19.60
N HIS A 137 -3.63 11.23 20.64
CA HIS A 137 -3.99 10.29 21.70
C HIS A 137 -4.90 9.16 21.19
N GLN A 138 -5.94 9.48 20.40
CA GLN A 138 -6.82 8.46 19.81
C GLN A 138 -6.08 7.51 18.87
N GLU A 139 -5.18 8.04 18.04
CA GLU A 139 -4.32 7.26 17.15
C GLU A 139 -3.36 6.39 17.95
N GLY A 140 -2.78 6.90 19.03
CA GLY A 140 -1.94 6.15 19.95
C GLY A 140 -2.67 4.95 20.57
N GLU A 141 -3.91 5.11 21.03
CA GLU A 141 -4.71 4.00 21.57
C GLU A 141 -5.08 2.97 20.50
N LYS A 142 -5.44 3.42 19.28
CA LYS A 142 -5.67 2.51 18.14
C LYS A 142 -4.41 1.72 17.77
N ALA A 143 -3.25 2.39 17.74
CA ALA A 143 -1.96 1.76 17.45
C ALA A 143 -1.60 0.71 18.53
N LYS A 144 -1.83 1.01 19.82
CA LYS A 144 -1.63 0.05 20.91
C LYS A 144 -2.52 -1.20 20.76
N LEU A 145 -3.78 -1.02 20.36
CA LEU A 145 -4.69 -2.15 20.15
C LEU A 145 -4.23 -3.04 18.98
N LEU A 146 -3.81 -2.44 17.87
CA LEU A 146 -3.27 -3.16 16.72
C LEU A 146 -1.96 -3.88 17.07
N ALA A 147 -1.07 -3.24 17.82
CA ALA A 147 0.17 -3.86 18.29
C ALA A 147 -0.10 -5.14 19.12
N LYS A 148 -1.07 -5.10 20.04
CA LYS A 148 -1.49 -6.30 20.79
C LYS A 148 -2.07 -7.40 19.89
N ARG A 149 -2.81 -7.04 18.84
CA ARG A 149 -3.34 -8.01 17.86
C ARG A 149 -2.22 -8.66 17.07
N LEU A 150 -1.21 -7.88 16.67
CA LEU A 150 -0.03 -8.37 15.97
C LEU A 150 0.79 -9.30 16.85
N GLU A 151 1.05 -8.93 18.11
CA GLU A 151 1.76 -9.78 19.07
C GLU A 151 1.09 -11.15 19.24
N LYS A 152 -0.25 -11.19 19.35
CA LYS A 152 -1.00 -12.47 19.38
C LYS A 152 -0.80 -13.28 18.12
N LYS A 153 -0.85 -12.65 16.95
CA LYS A 153 -0.65 -13.32 15.65
C LYS A 153 0.77 -13.85 15.50
N GLU A 154 1.76 -13.10 15.93
CA GLU A 154 3.16 -13.54 15.96
C GLU A 154 3.36 -14.73 16.91
N ALA A 155 2.72 -14.72 18.08
CA ALA A 155 2.77 -15.84 19.01
C ALA A 155 2.10 -17.11 18.43
N GLU A 156 0.93 -16.96 17.79
CA GLU A 156 0.24 -18.06 17.09
C GLU A 156 1.13 -18.65 15.98
N LEU A 157 1.75 -17.81 15.14
CA LEU A 157 2.65 -18.25 14.07
C LEU A 157 3.88 -18.96 14.63
N LYS A 158 4.48 -18.43 15.70
CA LYS A 158 5.63 -19.03 16.36
C LYS A 158 5.31 -20.40 16.97
N ALA A 159 4.11 -20.56 17.55
CA ALA A 159 3.65 -21.83 18.08
C ALA A 159 3.47 -22.88 16.97
N LEU A 160 2.89 -22.47 15.83
CA LEU A 160 2.74 -23.35 14.66
C LEU A 160 4.10 -23.76 14.07
N ASP A 161 5.03 -22.82 13.92
CA ASP A 161 6.38 -23.10 13.43
C ASP A 161 7.13 -24.08 14.36
N ALA A 162 7.03 -23.87 15.67
CA ALA A 162 7.60 -24.80 16.66
C ALA A 162 6.98 -26.21 16.55
N PHE A 163 5.66 -26.29 16.40
CA PHE A 163 4.96 -27.57 16.21
C PHE A 163 5.44 -28.31 14.97
N PHE A 164 5.53 -27.63 13.81
CA PHE A 164 5.97 -28.29 12.57
C PHE A 164 7.43 -28.70 12.62
N LYS A 165 8.30 -27.88 13.23
CA LYS A 165 9.70 -28.26 13.47
C LYS A 165 9.83 -29.50 14.35
N GLU A 166 9.01 -29.60 15.40
CA GLU A 166 8.98 -30.78 16.25
C GLU A 166 8.49 -32.02 15.50
N GLN A 167 7.44 -31.90 14.68
CA GLN A 167 6.97 -33.01 13.85
C GLN A 167 8.04 -33.51 12.87
N LEU A 168 8.78 -32.59 12.24
CA LEU A 168 9.89 -32.94 11.36
C LEU A 168 11.01 -33.65 12.13
N ALA A 169 11.44 -33.11 13.27
CA ALA A 169 12.48 -33.72 14.10
C ALA A 169 12.06 -35.12 14.59
N GLN A 170 10.80 -35.31 14.97
CA GLN A 170 10.26 -36.62 15.34
C GLN A 170 10.26 -37.60 14.16
N LEU A 171 9.91 -37.15 12.95
CA LEU A 171 9.94 -37.97 11.75
C LEU A 171 11.37 -38.38 11.39
N GLU A 172 12.30 -37.43 11.40
CA GLU A 172 13.73 -37.65 11.15
C GLU A 172 14.32 -38.65 12.14
N LYS A 173 14.02 -38.48 13.44
CA LYS A 173 14.45 -39.41 14.49
C LYS A 173 13.93 -40.83 14.23
N ARG A 174 12.62 -40.99 13.99
CA ARG A 174 12.04 -42.32 13.71
C ARG A 174 12.61 -42.94 12.43
N ASN A 175 12.92 -42.13 11.42
CA ASN A 175 13.54 -42.59 10.19
C ASN A 175 14.96 -43.09 10.45
N LEU A 176 15.76 -42.32 11.19
CA LEU A 176 17.11 -42.69 11.60
C LEU A 176 17.11 -43.98 12.43
N ASP A 177 16.24 -44.07 13.44
CA ASP A 177 16.11 -45.27 14.28
C ASP A 177 15.78 -46.51 13.44
N ARG A 178 14.87 -46.37 12.47
CA ARG A 178 14.52 -47.47 11.54
C ARG A 178 15.70 -47.85 10.66
N TYR A 179 16.42 -46.87 10.11
CA TYR A 179 17.61 -47.11 9.30
C TYR A 179 18.67 -47.87 10.10
N ASP A 180 18.96 -47.45 11.33
CA ASP A 180 19.94 -48.10 12.19
C ASP A 180 19.52 -49.53 12.58
N GLN A 181 18.23 -49.76 12.84
CA GLN A 181 17.71 -51.10 13.07
C GLN A 181 17.88 -51.99 11.85
N THR A 182 17.46 -51.53 10.67
CA THR A 182 17.59 -52.29 9.42
C THR A 182 19.06 -52.55 9.09
N LYS A 183 19.93 -51.57 9.31
CA LYS A 183 21.38 -51.73 9.16
C LYS A 183 21.90 -52.85 10.05
N LYS A 184 21.58 -52.84 11.34
CA LYS A 184 21.99 -53.91 12.28
C LYS A 184 21.47 -55.28 11.85
N GLN A 185 20.19 -55.37 11.52
CA GLN A 185 19.58 -56.62 11.05
C GLN A 185 20.26 -57.19 9.81
N PHE A 186 20.60 -56.33 8.85
CA PHE A 186 21.33 -56.74 7.65
C PHE A 186 22.71 -57.31 8.00
N HIS A 187 23.48 -56.62 8.86
CA HIS A 187 24.81 -57.08 9.27
C HIS A 187 24.74 -58.39 10.08
N ASP A 188 23.75 -58.52 10.97
CA ASP A 188 23.53 -59.74 11.73
C ASP A 188 23.19 -60.92 10.81
N GLN A 189 22.33 -60.70 9.80
CA GLN A 189 21.97 -61.72 8.83
C GLN A 189 23.15 -62.10 7.93
N ALA A 190 23.94 -61.13 7.47
CA ALA A 190 25.15 -61.35 6.70
C ALA A 190 26.19 -62.15 7.50
N THR A 191 26.43 -61.78 8.75
CA THR A 191 27.35 -62.51 9.64
C THR A 191 26.88 -63.94 9.87
N LYS A 192 25.57 -64.15 10.08
CA LYS A 192 24.99 -65.49 10.23
C LYS A 192 25.13 -66.33 8.96
N SER A 193 24.90 -65.75 7.78
CA SER A 193 25.02 -66.47 6.51
C SER A 193 26.48 -66.82 6.19
N GLU A 194 27.42 -65.90 6.45
CA GLU A 194 28.87 -66.16 6.34
C GLU A 194 29.31 -67.27 7.31
N ALA A 195 28.83 -67.26 8.55
CA ALA A 195 29.10 -68.33 9.51
C ALA A 195 28.55 -69.70 9.07
N LEU A 196 27.39 -69.73 8.40
CA LEU A 196 26.84 -70.97 7.84
C LEU A 196 27.66 -71.48 6.65
N VAL A 197 28.12 -70.59 5.78
CA VAL A 197 28.94 -70.94 4.61
C VAL A 197 30.32 -71.44 5.03
N THR A 198 30.97 -70.78 5.99
CA THR A 198 32.29 -71.20 6.52
C THR A 198 32.22 -72.56 7.20
N LYS A 199 31.20 -72.82 8.04
CA LYS A 199 30.98 -74.16 8.62
C LYS A 199 30.80 -75.25 7.56
N LYS A 200 30.01 -74.98 6.51
CA LYS A 200 29.86 -75.93 5.38
C LYS A 200 31.18 -76.17 4.63
N LYS A 201 32.02 -75.15 4.52
CA LYS A 201 33.35 -75.28 3.91
C LYS A 201 34.27 -76.18 4.75
N ASP A 202 34.19 -76.09 6.07
CA ASP A 202 34.93 -76.98 6.98
C ASP A 202 34.37 -78.42 6.96
N GLU A 203 33.08 -78.59 6.69
CA GLU A 203 32.46 -79.91 6.48
C GLU A 203 32.91 -80.57 5.16
N TYR A 204 33.06 -79.77 4.10
CA TYR A 204 33.73 -80.15 2.84
C TYR A 204 35.26 -80.12 2.96
N ASN A 205 35.80 -80.72 4.02
CA ASN A 205 37.24 -80.92 4.15
C ASN A 205 37.71 -82.06 3.23
N PRO A 206 38.67 -81.85 2.32
CA PRO A 206 39.20 -82.91 1.47
C PRO A 206 39.79 -84.09 2.27
N LYS A 207 40.13 -83.88 3.55
CA LYS A 207 40.61 -84.95 4.45
C LYS A 207 39.51 -85.95 4.87
N ASN A 208 38.23 -85.58 4.79
CA ASN A 208 37.09 -86.44 5.09
C ASN A 208 36.41 -87.00 3.83
N THR A 209 37.02 -86.79 2.66
CA THR A 209 36.50 -87.27 1.38
C THR A 209 37.08 -88.65 1.09
N ILE A 210 36.22 -89.65 0.82
CA ILE A 210 36.67 -91.00 0.44
C ILE A 210 37.49 -90.86 -0.86
N PRO A 211 38.74 -91.36 -0.91
CA PRO A 211 39.54 -91.27 -2.13
C PRO A 211 38.82 -92.03 -3.25
N THR A 212 38.44 -91.31 -4.29
CA THR A 212 37.82 -91.88 -5.49
C THR A 212 38.84 -91.86 -6.64
N VAL A 213 38.84 -92.92 -7.44
CA VAL A 213 39.73 -93.08 -8.60
C VAL A 213 39.24 -92.24 -9.79
N LYS A 214 37.99 -91.74 -9.77
CA LYS A 214 37.39 -90.93 -10.83
C LYS A 214 36.43 -89.88 -10.25
N HIS A 215 36.73 -88.60 -10.43
CA HIS A 215 35.84 -87.52 -10.02
C HIS A 215 34.68 -87.35 -11.02
N GLY A 216 33.48 -87.06 -10.51
CA GLY A 216 32.24 -86.91 -11.29
C GLY A 216 32.17 -85.67 -12.19
N GLY A 217 33.30 -85.06 -12.56
CA GLY A 217 33.38 -83.88 -13.44
C GLY A 217 33.23 -84.19 -14.93
N GLY A 218 32.96 -85.45 -15.29
CA GLY A 218 32.93 -85.92 -16.68
C GLY A 218 34.34 -86.02 -17.28
N ASN A 219 34.56 -87.03 -18.12
CA ASN A 219 35.80 -87.14 -18.89
C ASN A 219 35.57 -86.51 -20.27
N ILE A 220 36.39 -85.53 -20.64
CA ILE A 220 36.41 -85.02 -22.00
C ILE A 220 37.28 -85.94 -22.87
N ILE A 221 36.69 -86.50 -23.93
CA ILE A 221 37.42 -87.28 -24.93
C ILE A 221 37.58 -86.39 -26.15
N LEU A 222 38.81 -86.01 -26.43
CA LEU A 222 39.18 -85.25 -27.63
C LEU A 222 39.60 -86.25 -28.70
N TRP A 223 38.92 -86.22 -29.85
CA TRP A 223 39.36 -86.93 -31.05
C TRP A 223 39.84 -85.88 -32.06
N GLY A 224 41.10 -85.95 -32.45
CA GLY A 224 41.73 -85.06 -33.42
C GLY A 224 42.35 -85.85 -34.56
N CYS A 225 42.22 -85.35 -35.78
CA CYS A 225 42.89 -85.88 -36.96
C CYS A 225 43.92 -84.86 -37.44
N PHE A 226 45.16 -85.29 -37.66
CA PHE A 226 46.26 -84.46 -38.12
C PHE A 226 46.72 -84.95 -39.50
N SER A 227 47.03 -84.01 -40.40
CA SER A 227 47.60 -84.28 -41.73
C SER A 227 49.04 -83.78 -41.79
N VAL A 228 49.87 -84.32 -42.69
CA VAL A 228 51.29 -83.96 -42.86
C VAL A 228 51.51 -82.47 -43.15
N LYS A 229 50.47 -81.74 -43.56
CA LYS A 229 50.52 -80.28 -43.74
C LYS A 229 50.28 -79.45 -42.48
N GLY A 230 50.00 -80.09 -41.35
CA GLY A 230 49.92 -79.51 -40.00
C GLY A 230 49.21 -78.16 -39.91
#